data_AF-A0A7K1LTF4-F1
#
_entry.id   AF-A0A7K1LTF4-F1
#
_cell.length_a   1.000
_cell.length_b   1.000
_cell.length_c   1.000
_cell.angle_alpha   90.00
_cell.angle_beta   90.00
_cell.angle_gamma   90.00
#
_symmetry.space_group_name_H-M   'P 1'
#
loop_
_entity.id
_entity.type
_entity.pdbx_description
1 polymer ?
#
loop_
_entity_poly.entity_id
_entity_poly.type
_entity_poly.pdbx_seq_one_letter_code
_entity_poly.pdbx_strand_id
1 'polypeptide(L)'
;MAIALSTLVEEADRYLDAARIQDYCPNGLQVEGRPQVRRIVSGVTASQALLDAAVEADADVVLVHHGYFWKGENPCVVGMKQRRLKTLLNNDISLLAYHLPLDLHPE
;
A
#
# COMPACT_ATOMS: atom_id res chain seq x y z
N MET A 1 4.08 -18.06 9.35
CA MET A 1 5.28 -17.40 9.90
C MET A 1 5.10 -15.91 9.68
N ALA A 2 5.47 -15.04 10.64
CA ALA A 2 5.40 -13.59 10.46
C ALA A 2 6.77 -13.07 9.98
N ILE A 3 6.77 -11.99 9.19
CA ILE A 3 8.00 -11.26 8.80
C ILE A 3 7.90 -9.80 9.24
N ALA A 4 9.02 -9.08 9.31
CA ALA A 4 8.99 -7.65 9.56
C ALA A 4 8.43 -6.90 8.34
N LEU A 5 7.65 -5.84 8.58
CA LEU A 5 7.14 -4.95 7.52
C LEU A 5 8.29 -4.36 6.71
N SER A 6 9.37 -3.93 7.37
CA SER A 6 10.55 -3.40 6.70
C SER A 6 11.16 -4.42 5.74
N THR A 7 11.28 -5.68 6.14
CA THR A 7 11.79 -6.75 5.25
C THR A 7 10.90 -6.96 4.04
N LEU A 8 9.57 -6.90 4.19
CA LEU A 8 8.66 -6.99 3.05
C LEU A 8 8.84 -5.82 2.08
N VAL A 9 8.93 -4.60 2.60
CA VAL A 9 9.11 -3.38 1.80
C VAL A 9 10.45 -3.41 1.07
N GLU A 10 11.54 -3.73 1.78
CA GLU A 10 12.89 -3.83 1.22
C GLU A 10 12.95 -4.87 0.08
N GLU A 11 12.35 -6.04 0.28
CA GLU A 11 12.33 -7.08 -0.76
C GLU A 11 11.45 -6.71 -1.96
N ALA A 12 10.31 -6.06 -1.74
CA ALA A 12 9.43 -5.61 -2.83
C ALA A 12 10.07 -4.47 -3.64
N ASP A 13 10.69 -3.50 -2.96
CA ASP A 13 11.44 -2.41 -3.61
C ASP A 13 12.62 -2.95 -4.43
N ARG A 14 13.35 -3.93 -3.89
CA ARG A 14 14.46 -4.61 -4.57
C ARG A 14 13.98 -5.43 -5.76
N TYR A 15 12.91 -6.20 -5.59
CA TYR A 15 12.39 -7.08 -6.63
C TYR A 15 11.85 -6.29 -7.83
N LEU A 16 11.09 -5.23 -7.58
CA LEU A 16 10.50 -4.40 -8.62
C LEU A 16 11.43 -3.30 -9.16
N ASP A 17 12.66 -3.21 -8.64
CA ASP A 17 13.63 -2.15 -8.97
C ASP A 17 13.02 -0.73 -8.87
N ALA A 18 12.15 -0.54 -7.86
CA ALA A 18 11.21 0.58 -7.80
C ALA A 18 11.92 1.95 -7.72
N ALA A 19 13.10 1.99 -7.10
CA ALA A 19 13.88 3.22 -6.92
C ALA A 19 14.38 3.84 -8.24
N ARG A 20 14.43 3.08 -9.34
CA ARG A 20 14.90 3.58 -10.65
C ARG A 20 13.81 4.20 -11.50
N ILE A 21 12.55 4.08 -11.08
CA ILE A 21 11.39 4.45 -11.89
C ILE A 21 10.77 5.72 -11.32
N GLN A 22 10.85 6.79 -12.11
CA GLN A 22 10.15 8.03 -11.78
C GLN A 22 8.66 7.87 -12.08
N ASP A 23 7.82 8.17 -11.08
CA ASP A 23 6.39 7.88 -11.13
C ASP A 23 5.53 9.10 -10.71
N TYR A 24 4.23 8.97 -10.90
CA TYR A 24 3.20 9.93 -10.54
C TYR A 24 2.72 9.78 -9.09
N CYS A 25 3.13 8.72 -8.37
CA CYS A 25 2.86 8.53 -6.96
C CYS A 25 4.07 7.85 -6.28
N PRO A 26 4.16 7.87 -4.93
CA PRO A 26 5.19 7.12 -4.21
C PRO A 26 4.97 5.62 -4.38
N ASN A 27 6.00 4.93 -4.88
CA ASN A 27 6.09 3.46 -4.86
C ASN A 27 6.63 2.99 -3.51
N GLY A 28 6.14 1.86 -3.01
CA GLY A 28 6.50 1.28 -1.71
C GLY A 28 5.46 1.53 -0.62
N LEU A 29 5.93 1.68 0.62
CA LEU A 29 5.08 1.91 1.80
C LEU A 29 4.46 3.31 1.77
N GLN A 30 3.14 3.39 1.71
CA GLN A 30 2.39 4.65 1.66
C GLN A 30 1.73 5.02 2.99
N VAL A 31 1.23 4.02 3.72
CA VAL A 31 0.67 4.19 5.07
C VAL A 31 1.25 3.09 5.94
N GLU A 32 1.88 3.47 7.04
CA GLU A 32 2.48 2.53 7.98
C GLU A 32 1.41 1.99 8.95
N GLY A 33 1.40 0.68 9.14
CA GLY A 33 0.62 -0.02 10.15
C GLY A 33 1.54 -0.75 11.13
N ARG A 34 1.16 -1.97 11.52
CA ARG A 34 1.94 -2.77 12.48
C ARG A 34 3.27 -3.28 11.90
N PRO A 35 4.29 -3.53 12.75
CA PRO A 35 5.64 -3.90 12.31
C PRO A 35 5.78 -5.37 11.86
N GLN A 36 4.80 -6.23 12.12
CA GLN A 36 4.83 -7.65 11.73
C GLN A 36 3.72 -7.99 10.74
N VAL A 37 4.10 -8.65 9.65
CA VAL A 37 3.19 -9.06 8.57
C VAL A 37 3.02 -10.57 8.58
N ARG A 38 1.78 -11.01 8.69
CA ARG A 38 1.33 -12.41 8.60
C ARG A 38 0.36 -12.62 7.46
N ARG A 39 -0.45 -11.61 7.13
CA ARG A 39 -1.47 -11.66 6.10
C ARG A 39 -1.42 -10.43 5.21
N ILE A 40 -1.31 -10.68 3.91
CA ILE A 40 -1.37 -9.67 2.87
C ILE A 40 -2.69 -9.87 2.12
N VAL A 41 -3.44 -8.79 1.94
CA VAL A 41 -4.57 -8.72 1.00
C VAL A 41 -4.12 -7.89 -0.18
N SER A 42 -4.43 -8.32 -1.40
CA SER A 42 -4.09 -7.57 -2.60
C SER A 42 -5.31 -7.21 -3.45
N GLY A 43 -5.15 -6.18 -4.27
CA GLY A 43 -6.17 -5.74 -5.22
C GLY A 43 -5.62 -4.68 -6.17
N VAL A 44 -6.39 -4.28 -7.18
CA VAL A 44 -5.91 -3.30 -8.16
C VAL A 44 -5.80 -1.90 -7.55
N THR A 45 -6.77 -1.49 -6.74
CA THR A 45 -6.87 -0.12 -6.20
C THR A 45 -7.20 -0.14 -4.72
N ALA A 46 -6.57 0.73 -3.93
CA ALA A 46 -6.88 0.96 -2.51
C ALA A 46 -8.23 1.67 -2.30
N SER A 47 -9.30 1.03 -2.77
CA SER A 47 -10.70 1.47 -2.65
C SER A 47 -11.25 1.18 -1.26
N GLN A 48 -12.34 1.86 -0.87
CA GLN A 48 -12.96 1.59 0.45
C GLN A 48 -13.39 0.13 0.58
N ALA A 49 -14.00 -0.44 -0.47
CA ALA A 49 -14.43 -1.84 -0.46
C ALA A 49 -13.26 -2.82 -0.27
N LEU A 50 -12.09 -2.56 -0.87
CA LEU A 50 -10.90 -3.37 -0.64
C LEU A 50 -10.41 -3.24 0.81
N LEU A 51 -10.41 -2.04 1.35
CA LEU A 51 -10.00 -1.80 2.74
C LEU A 51 -10.97 -2.46 3.73
N ASP A 52 -12.27 -2.42 3.47
CA ASP A 52 -13.27 -3.08 4.30
C ASP A 52 -13.06 -4.61 4.29
N ALA A 53 -12.85 -5.20 3.10
CA ALA A 53 -12.52 -6.62 2.97
C ALA A 53 -11.19 -7.00 3.64
N ALA A 54 -10.19 -6.11 3.61
CA ALA A 54 -8.91 -6.31 4.28
C ALA A 54 -9.05 -6.31 5.81
N VAL A 55 -9.93 -5.45 6.35
CA VAL A 55 -10.28 -5.45 7.78
C VAL A 55 -11.00 -6.74 8.16
N GLU A 56 -12.00 -7.17 7.39
CA GLU A 56 -12.71 -8.43 7.64
C GLU A 56 -11.78 -9.64 7.58
N ALA A 57 -10.75 -9.58 6.76
CA ALA A 57 -9.74 -10.61 6.63
C ALA A 57 -8.60 -10.48 7.65
N ASP A 58 -8.63 -9.57 8.64
CA ASP A 58 -7.50 -9.31 9.56
C ASP A 58 -6.15 -9.14 8.82
N ALA A 59 -6.13 -8.38 7.73
CA ALA A 59 -4.91 -8.12 6.98
C ALA A 59 -3.93 -7.26 7.79
N ASP A 60 -2.64 -7.52 7.66
CA ASP A 60 -1.59 -6.65 8.19
C ASP A 60 -1.09 -5.67 7.12
N VAL A 61 -1.19 -6.06 5.84
CA VAL A 61 -0.80 -5.27 4.67
C VAL A 61 -1.88 -5.36 3.59
N VAL A 62 -2.17 -4.23 2.97
CA VAL A 62 -2.87 -4.13 1.68
C VAL A 62 -1.84 -3.78 0.60
N LEU A 63 -1.66 -4.67 -0.38
CA LEU A 63 -0.75 -4.47 -1.53
C LEU A 63 -1.55 -4.16 -2.79
N VAL A 64 -1.33 -3.00 -3.39
CA VAL A 64 -2.11 -2.54 -4.56
C VAL A 64 -1.24 -2.01 -5.69
N HIS A 65 -1.82 -1.92 -6.87
CA HIS A 65 -1.24 -1.20 -7.99
C HIS A 65 -1.50 0.32 -7.88
N HIS A 66 -2.76 0.72 -7.65
CA HIS A 66 -3.14 2.11 -7.46
C HIS A 66 -3.33 2.48 -5.97
N GLY A 67 -2.29 3.11 -5.42
CA GLY A 67 -2.31 3.71 -4.09
C GLY A 67 -2.85 5.15 -4.05
N TYR A 68 -2.34 5.94 -3.10
CA TYR A 68 -2.64 7.35 -2.85
C TYR A 68 -1.43 8.24 -3.23
N PHE A 69 -1.50 9.54 -2.89
CA PHE A 69 -0.38 10.48 -2.99
C PHE A 69 0.04 10.81 -4.42
N TRP A 70 -0.92 10.82 -5.35
CA TRP A 70 -0.70 11.19 -6.74
C TRP A 70 -0.26 12.65 -6.90
N LYS A 71 0.71 12.89 -7.78
CA LYS A 71 1.25 14.21 -8.08
C LYS A 71 0.14 15.18 -8.50
N GLY A 72 0.06 16.30 -7.81
CA GLY A 72 -0.95 17.34 -8.06
C GLY A 72 -2.27 17.12 -7.34
N GLU A 73 -2.43 16.06 -6.54
CA GLU A 73 -3.62 15.90 -5.72
C GLU A 73 -3.67 16.90 -4.55
N ASN A 74 -4.88 17.20 -4.07
CA ASN A 74 -5.04 17.99 -2.86
C ASN A 74 -4.53 17.20 -1.62
N PRO A 75 -3.55 17.72 -0.86
CA PRO A 75 -2.98 17.00 0.28
C PRO A 75 -3.93 16.93 1.49
N CYS A 76 -4.99 17.73 1.53
CA CYS A 76 -5.93 17.74 2.66
C CYS A 76 -6.63 16.39 2.85
N VAL A 77 -6.58 15.88 4.07
CA VAL A 77 -7.23 14.63 4.47
C VAL A 77 -8.69 14.89 4.82
N VAL A 78 -9.53 14.97 3.78
CA VAL A 78 -10.99 15.18 3.89
C VAL A 78 -11.76 14.18 3.04
N GLY A 79 -13.07 14.05 3.29
CA GLY A 79 -13.96 13.21 2.49
C GLY A 79 -13.48 11.76 2.36
N MET A 80 -13.31 11.28 1.12
CA MET A 80 -12.88 9.90 0.85
C MET A 80 -11.48 9.58 1.38
N LYS A 81 -10.53 10.52 1.25
CA LYS A 81 -9.14 10.33 1.71
C LYS A 81 -9.12 10.11 3.23
N GLN A 82 -9.89 10.93 3.96
CA GLN A 82 -10.03 10.81 5.41
C GLN A 82 -10.61 9.46 5.82
N ARG A 83 -11.69 9.01 5.17
CA ARG A 83 -12.31 7.71 5.52
C ARG A 83 -11.36 6.55 5.30
N ARG A 84 -10.68 6.50 4.15
CA ARG A 84 -9.75 5.42 3.79
C ARG A 84 -8.53 5.38 4.70
N LEU A 85 -7.89 6.53 4.93
CA LEU A 85 -6.75 6.62 5.85
C LEU A 85 -7.18 6.25 7.28
N LYS A 86 -8.37 6.68 7.72
CA LYS A 86 -8.90 6.28 9.03
C LYS A 86 -9.10 4.76 9.13
N THR A 87 -9.62 4.09 8.10
CA THR A 87 -9.76 2.63 8.08
C THR A 87 -8.39 1.94 8.25
N LEU A 88 -7.37 2.36 7.51
CA LEU A 88 -6.02 1.79 7.63
C LEU A 88 -5.42 2.03 9.02
N LEU A 89 -5.40 3.28 9.47
CA LEU A 89 -4.76 3.71 10.72
C LEU A 89 -5.44 3.13 11.96
N ASN A 90 -6.78 3.01 11.97
CA ASN A 90 -7.50 2.46 13.13
C ASN A 90 -7.30 0.95 13.29
N ASN A 91 -6.86 0.25 12.25
CA ASN A 91 -6.69 -1.21 12.25
C ASN A 91 -5.20 -1.62 12.16
N ASP A 92 -4.28 -0.65 12.22
CA ASP A 92 -2.83 -0.86 12.06
C ASP A 92 -2.48 -1.65 10.78
N ILE A 93 -3.18 -1.35 9.68
CA ILE A 93 -2.97 -1.99 8.36
C ILE A 93 -2.04 -1.11 7.53
N SER A 94 -0.95 -1.70 7.04
CA SER A 94 -0.04 -1.00 6.14
C SER A 94 -0.58 -0.98 4.71
N LEU A 95 -0.40 0.12 3.98
CA LEU A 95 -0.67 0.20 2.55
C LEU A 95 0.66 0.22 1.78
N LEU A 96 0.89 -0.80 0.96
CA LEU A 96 1.98 -0.84 -0.03
C LEU A 96 1.39 -0.64 -1.43
N ALA A 97 2.02 0.21 -2.24
CA ALA A 97 1.60 0.44 -3.60
C ALA A 97 2.78 0.44 -4.57
N TYR A 98 2.64 -0.25 -5.71
CA TYR A 98 3.60 -0.23 -6.80
C TYR A 98 2.88 -0.02 -8.12
N HIS A 99 3.10 1.14 -8.75
CA HIS A 99 2.46 1.56 -10.00
C HIS A 99 3.33 1.18 -11.21
N LEU A 100 4.09 2.12 -11.79
CA LEU A 100 4.91 1.84 -12.97
C LEU A 100 5.96 0.73 -12.77
N PRO A 101 6.60 0.56 -11.60
CA PRO A 101 7.47 -0.60 -11.36
C PRO A 101 6.78 -1.94 -11.60
N LEU A 102 5.50 -2.05 -11.24
CA LEU A 102 4.74 -3.28 -11.43
C LEU A 102 4.34 -3.50 -12.89
N ASP A 103 4.06 -2.44 -13.65
CA ASP A 103 3.74 -2.53 -15.08
C ASP A 103 4.96 -2.89 -15.95
N LEU A 104 6.14 -2.44 -15.55
CA LEU A 104 7.39 -2.60 -16.30
C LEU A 104 8.15 -3.87 -15.94
N HIS A 105 7.79 -4.53 -14.84
CA HIS A 105 8.47 -5.73 -14.40
C HIS A 105 8.27 -6.87 -15.42
N PRO A 106 9.33 -7.61 -15.82
CA PRO A 106 9.25 -8.62 -16.88
C PRO A 106 8.52 -9.91 -16.49
N GLU A 107 8.32 -10.13 -15.19
CA GLU A 107 7.59 -11.26 -14.59
C GLU A 107 6.32 -10.76 -13.90
#